data_AF-A0A2D9T7W1-F1
#
_entry.id   AF-A0A2D9T7W1-F1
#
_cell.length_a   1.000
_cell.length_b   1.000
_cell.length_c   1.000
_cell.angle_alpha   90.00
_cell.angle_beta   90.00
_cell.angle_gamma   90.00
#
_symmetry.space_group_name_H-M   'P 1'
#
loop_
_entity.id
_entity.type
_entity.pdbx_description
1 polymer ?
#
loop_
_entity_poly.entity_id
_entity_poly.type
_entity_poly.pdbx_seq_one_letter_code
_entity_poly.pdbx_strand_id
1 'polypeptide(L)'
;MVRFASTLAILTLFSTGCDLTKSVDCLDTPEEDVCMESCTNHPDSSFCDLPDGGCPANPNHPNCLAACRDSDGGYSWCGDVSDMGPCNGACAEGVCEPSSESCVACLVDGDCEGGVCLVDEADPANNACVGCRDDSECTDPDAARCDAGTCAPCDDSAQCTEAGAGVCSAGSCVECDADDESACGSDVCDVAAQTCTDTPAGTTGLCQPCVSDRQCSPGRVCAPMTFEGTDLGHFCLWRQDATEGPAGSCLNTPPYAQIRADITTMSGDTATICSLGLTTCDALEDFRSVDCTEPGTAVDPDPLDECGVPGLDDGLCRTLDAVTNRCTIPCLSNEDCRTGATCNTGETPSYCNL
;
A
#
# COMPACT_ATOMS: atom_id res chain seq x y z
N MET A 1 24.34 21.94 28.76
CA MET A 1 24.22 22.54 30.11
C MET A 1 22.73 22.60 30.38
N VAL A 2 22.16 21.94 31.40
CA VAL A 2 22.41 22.11 32.85
C VAL A 2 22.61 20.74 33.55
N ARG A 3 23.31 20.73 34.69
CA ARG A 3 23.48 19.57 35.61
C ARG A 3 22.65 19.77 36.87
N PHE A 4 22.11 18.70 37.46
CA PHE A 4 21.96 18.41 38.91
C PHE A 4 21.35 16.99 38.99
N ALA A 5 21.90 15.90 39.53
CA ALA A 5 22.91 15.58 40.57
C ALA A 5 22.33 15.20 41.96
N SER A 6 22.44 13.90 42.28
CA SER A 6 22.33 13.24 43.62
C SER A 6 20.92 13.23 44.29
N THR A 7 20.50 12.26 45.11
CA THR A 7 21.21 11.31 46.03
C THR A 7 20.31 10.07 46.29
N LEU A 8 20.70 8.83 45.95
CA LEU A 8 21.27 7.76 46.80
C LEU A 8 20.46 7.31 48.07
N ALA A 9 19.88 6.10 48.02
CA ALA A 9 19.68 5.10 49.11
C ALA A 9 19.19 3.79 48.45
N ILE A 10 19.97 2.73 48.27
CA ILE A 10 20.43 1.73 49.26
C ILE A 10 19.30 1.18 50.15
N LEU A 11 18.72 0.04 49.74
CA LEU A 11 18.41 -1.05 50.66
C LEU A 11 18.55 -2.41 49.95
N THR A 12 19.32 -3.31 50.54
CA THR A 12 19.55 -4.69 50.11
C THR A 12 18.47 -5.64 50.63
N LEU A 13 18.21 -6.76 49.94
CA LEU A 13 18.29 -8.14 50.49
C LEU A 13 17.90 -9.18 49.40
N PHE A 14 18.73 -10.24 49.24
CA PHE A 14 18.45 -11.66 48.87
C PHE A 14 17.18 -11.99 48.05
N SER A 15 17.12 -12.89 47.05
CA SER A 15 17.97 -13.99 46.55
C SER A 15 17.35 -14.42 45.19
N THR A 16 17.91 -15.19 44.24
CA THR A 16 19.18 -15.92 43.94
C THR A 16 19.16 -16.08 42.40
N GLY A 17 20.20 -16.43 41.63
CA GLY A 17 21.53 -16.97 41.90
C GLY A 17 21.84 -18.19 41.02
N CYS A 18 21.82 -18.02 39.69
CA CYS A 18 22.40 -18.96 38.72
C CYS A 18 23.57 -18.26 38.03
N ASP A 19 24.78 -18.52 38.49
CA ASP A 19 26.02 -17.95 37.97
C ASP A 19 26.77 -19.01 37.14
N LEU A 20 26.92 -18.77 35.84
CA LEU A 20 27.60 -19.67 34.90
C LEU A 20 29.11 -19.39 34.90
N THR A 21 29.81 -19.89 35.90
CA THR A 21 31.28 -19.87 35.95
C THR A 21 31.87 -21.27 35.89
N LYS A 22 32.16 -21.75 34.67
CA LYS A 22 33.03 -22.92 34.46
C LYS A 22 34.46 -22.57 34.88
N SER A 23 34.92 -23.13 35.99
CA SER A 23 36.35 -23.22 36.32
C SER A 23 36.85 -24.62 35.95
N VAL A 24 37.75 -24.70 34.97
CA VAL A 24 38.43 -25.94 34.57
C VAL A 24 39.86 -25.89 35.11
N ASP A 25 40.08 -26.51 36.26
CA ASP A 25 41.42 -26.73 36.82
C ASP A 25 41.93 -28.10 36.37
N CYS A 26 42.64 -28.14 35.24
CA CYS A 26 43.44 -29.30 34.85
C CYS A 26 44.77 -29.26 35.63
N LEU A 27 45.02 -30.27 36.47
CA LEU A 27 46.32 -30.47 37.12
C LEU A 27 47.10 -31.59 36.42
N ASP A 28 48.35 -31.29 36.05
CA ASP A 28 49.26 -32.16 35.30
C ASP A 28 49.61 -33.47 36.02
N THR A 29 49.20 -34.60 35.46
CA THR A 29 50.01 -35.84 35.43
C THR A 29 49.79 -36.58 34.10
N PRO A 30 50.82 -37.19 33.50
CA PRO A 30 50.70 -37.82 32.19
C PRO A 30 50.08 -39.23 32.25
N GLU A 31 49.51 -39.62 31.11
CA GLU A 31 48.95 -40.94 30.74
C GLU A 31 47.44 -41.13 31.00
N GLU A 32 46.70 -41.08 29.88
CA GLU A 32 45.28 -41.41 29.62
C GLU A 32 44.17 -40.39 30.01
N ASP A 33 43.78 -39.59 29.02
CA ASP A 33 42.64 -38.66 29.05
C ASP A 33 41.28 -39.39 29.13
N VAL A 34 40.55 -39.22 30.24
CA VAL A 34 39.08 -39.33 30.27
C VAL A 34 38.51 -38.21 31.12
N CYS A 35 37.89 -37.21 30.48
CA CYS A 35 37.08 -36.20 31.16
C CYS A 35 35.78 -36.83 31.67
N MET A 36 35.79 -37.35 32.90
CA MET A 36 34.54 -37.61 33.62
C MET A 36 34.03 -36.32 34.26
N GLU A 37 32.87 -35.82 33.81
CA GLU A 37 32.07 -34.91 34.62
C GLU A 37 31.59 -35.67 35.86
N SER A 38 32.36 -35.55 36.95
CA SER A 38 31.97 -36.14 38.21
C SER A 38 30.85 -35.30 38.84
N CYS A 39 29.68 -35.89 39.04
CA CYS A 39 28.59 -35.32 39.83
C CYS A 39 28.91 -35.31 41.33
N THR A 40 30.12 -34.89 41.71
CA THR A 40 30.53 -34.64 43.10
C THR A 40 29.91 -33.35 43.61
N ASN A 41 28.63 -33.40 43.99
CA ASN A 41 28.02 -32.60 45.07
C ASN A 41 26.54 -32.98 45.30
N HIS A 42 26.26 -34.27 45.58
CA HIS A 42 25.07 -34.67 46.33
C HIS A 42 25.44 -35.79 47.32
N PRO A 43 24.98 -35.76 48.58
CA PRO A 43 25.44 -36.68 49.63
C PRO A 43 24.96 -38.14 49.48
N ASP A 44 24.10 -38.44 48.50
CA ASP A 44 23.50 -39.76 48.29
C ASP A 44 24.22 -40.56 47.18
N SER A 45 25.56 -40.60 47.22
CA SER A 45 26.35 -41.49 46.38
C SER A 45 26.30 -42.94 46.90
N SER A 46 25.10 -43.50 47.03
CA SER A 46 24.90 -44.92 47.26
C SER A 46 25.23 -45.68 45.98
N PHE A 47 26.40 -46.32 45.95
CA PHE A 47 26.74 -47.33 44.95
C PHE A 47 25.68 -48.44 44.99
N CYS A 48 24.94 -48.61 43.89
CA CYS A 48 23.93 -49.66 43.75
C CYS A 48 24.58 -51.01 43.42
N ASP A 49 25.29 -51.60 44.39
CA ASP A 49 25.62 -53.04 44.35
C ASP A 49 24.33 -53.85 44.60
N LEU A 50 23.61 -54.18 43.53
CA LEU A 50 22.46 -55.09 43.55
C LEU A 50 22.84 -56.40 42.83
N PRO A 51 22.67 -57.59 43.45
CA PRO A 51 23.15 -58.86 42.86
C PRO A 51 22.39 -59.37 41.62
N ASP A 52 21.24 -58.80 41.29
CA ASP A 52 20.38 -59.24 40.18
C ASP A 52 19.92 -58.03 39.36
N GLY A 53 20.07 -58.11 38.03
CA GLY A 53 20.08 -56.95 37.13
C GLY A 53 18.76 -56.17 37.01
N GLY A 54 18.84 -54.86 37.19
CA GLY A 54 17.78 -53.90 36.89
C GLY A 54 18.11 -52.49 37.40
N CYS A 55 18.69 -51.65 36.54
CA CYS A 55 18.93 -50.24 36.87
C CYS A 55 17.57 -49.46 36.76
N PRO A 56 17.01 -48.88 37.85
CA PRO A 56 15.69 -48.23 37.80
C PRO A 56 15.77 -46.83 37.17
N ALA A 57 14.84 -46.52 36.26
CA ALA A 57 14.76 -45.19 35.65
C ALA A 57 14.36 -44.12 36.68
N ASN A 58 15.06 -42.99 36.69
CA ASN A 58 14.73 -41.83 37.53
C ASN A 58 13.84 -40.85 36.74
N PRO A 59 12.58 -40.62 37.14
CA PRO A 59 11.63 -39.80 36.38
C PRO A 59 11.99 -38.30 36.32
N ASN A 60 12.95 -37.82 37.12
CA ASN A 60 13.33 -36.40 37.15
C ASN A 60 14.59 -36.07 36.32
N HIS A 61 15.31 -37.05 35.78
CA HIS A 61 16.57 -36.83 35.05
C HIS A 61 16.74 -37.88 33.92
N PRO A 62 16.02 -37.73 32.78
CA PRO A 62 16.05 -38.70 31.68
C PRO A 62 17.42 -38.80 30.97
N ASN A 63 18.27 -37.76 31.09
CA ASN A 63 19.55 -37.68 30.38
C ASN A 63 20.76 -38.15 31.21
N CYS A 64 20.54 -38.73 32.40
CA CYS A 64 21.61 -39.31 33.21
C CYS A 64 22.06 -40.68 32.66
N LEU A 65 23.00 -40.65 31.72
CA LEU A 65 23.77 -41.80 31.23
C LEU A 65 24.62 -42.42 32.36
N ALA A 66 23.99 -43.23 33.22
CA ALA A 66 24.67 -44.05 34.20
C ALA A 66 25.21 -45.31 33.52
N ALA A 67 26.54 -45.41 33.35
CA ALA A 67 27.17 -46.65 32.95
C ALA A 67 27.09 -47.68 34.09
N CYS A 68 26.12 -48.60 34.05
CA CYS A 68 26.09 -49.75 34.95
C CYS A 68 27.29 -50.67 34.58
N ARG A 69 28.24 -50.87 35.50
CA ARG A 69 29.48 -51.64 35.28
C ARG A 69 29.23 -53.11 35.59
N ASP A 70 29.43 -53.98 34.59
CA ASP A 70 29.24 -55.42 34.78
C ASP A 70 30.39 -56.06 35.59
N SER A 71 30.09 -57.21 36.21
CA SER A 71 30.98 -57.98 37.09
C SER A 71 32.33 -58.36 36.47
N ASP A 72 32.42 -58.44 35.15
CA ASP A 72 33.65 -58.74 34.41
C ASP A 72 34.52 -57.49 34.13
N GLY A 73 34.10 -56.31 34.61
CA GLY A 73 34.84 -55.05 34.47
C GLY A 73 34.64 -54.33 33.13
N GLY A 74 33.74 -54.82 32.27
CA GLY A 74 33.31 -54.12 31.06
C GLY A 74 32.30 -53.01 31.37
N TYR A 75 32.40 -51.90 30.65
CA TYR A 75 31.35 -50.89 30.60
C TYR A 75 30.28 -51.34 29.60
N SER A 76 29.15 -51.83 30.11
CA SER A 76 28.01 -52.23 29.29
C SER A 76 27.04 -51.05 29.20
N TRP A 77 26.75 -50.60 27.98
CA TRP A 77 25.80 -49.50 27.78
C TRP A 77 24.38 -50.04 27.98
N CYS A 78 23.66 -49.44 28.94
CA CYS A 78 22.34 -49.89 29.33
C CYS A 78 21.30 -49.60 28.23
N GLY A 79 21.12 -50.57 27.33
CA GLY A 79 20.05 -50.58 26.35
C GLY A 79 20.37 -49.84 25.05
N ASP A 80 19.97 -50.47 23.94
CA ASP A 80 19.73 -49.79 22.68
C ASP A 80 18.85 -48.55 22.90
N VAL A 81 19.35 -47.38 22.50
CA VAL A 81 18.52 -46.15 22.37
C VAL A 81 17.66 -46.19 21.08
N SER A 82 17.60 -47.35 20.44
CA SER A 82 17.01 -47.62 19.12
C SER A 82 15.47 -47.58 19.07
N ASP A 83 14.83 -47.16 20.16
CA ASP A 83 13.38 -46.95 20.31
C ASP A 83 13.06 -45.59 21.00
N MET A 84 13.91 -44.56 20.80
CA MET A 84 13.50 -43.16 21.04
C MET A 84 12.51 -42.71 19.97
N GLY A 85 11.27 -43.21 20.12
CA GLY A 85 10.08 -42.75 19.42
C GLY A 85 9.78 -41.27 19.66
N PRO A 86 8.69 -40.77 19.06
CA PRO A 86 8.48 -39.35 18.88
C PRO A 86 8.54 -38.55 20.19
N CYS A 87 9.02 -37.32 20.07
CA CYS A 87 9.23 -36.35 21.15
C CYS A 87 10.35 -36.59 22.18
N ASN A 88 11.17 -37.65 22.09
CA ASN A 88 12.55 -37.57 22.64
C ASN A 88 13.66 -38.15 21.75
N GLY A 89 13.39 -38.28 20.45
CA GLY A 89 14.42 -38.20 19.40
C GLY A 89 14.52 -36.81 18.73
N ALA A 90 13.66 -35.88 19.14
CA ALA A 90 13.33 -34.59 18.52
C ALA A 90 12.79 -34.68 17.07
N CYS A 91 11.88 -33.77 16.73
CA CYS A 91 11.24 -33.74 15.43
C CYS A 91 12.24 -33.31 14.35
N ALA A 92 12.36 -34.09 13.28
CA ALA A 92 13.24 -33.78 12.16
C ALA A 92 12.74 -32.55 11.37
N GLU A 93 11.43 -32.38 11.32
CA GLU A 93 10.71 -31.20 10.83
C GLU A 93 9.52 -30.96 11.78
N GLY A 94 9.14 -29.69 12.00
CA GLY A 94 8.02 -29.30 12.86
C GLY A 94 8.31 -29.34 14.37
N VAL A 95 7.23 -29.32 15.16
CA VAL A 95 7.23 -29.18 16.62
C VAL A 95 6.58 -30.39 17.29
N CYS A 96 7.01 -30.72 18.50
CA CYS A 96 6.42 -31.80 19.28
C CYS A 96 5.12 -31.36 19.96
N GLU A 97 4.00 -32.03 19.67
CA GLU A 97 2.79 -31.97 20.50
C GLU A 97 2.96 -32.87 21.74
N PRO A 98 3.04 -32.29 22.96
CA PRO A 98 3.28 -33.06 24.19
C PRO A 98 2.12 -33.98 24.60
N SER A 99 0.90 -33.77 24.08
CA SER A 99 -0.29 -34.53 24.47
C SER A 99 -0.47 -35.84 23.69
N SER A 100 -0.04 -35.86 22.42
CA SER A 100 -0.08 -37.02 21.54
C SER A 100 1.28 -37.68 21.33
N GLU A 101 2.35 -37.11 21.90
CA GLU A 101 3.75 -37.49 21.65
C GLU A 101 4.02 -37.59 20.13
N SER A 102 3.59 -36.59 19.35
CA SER A 102 3.71 -36.61 17.88
C SER A 102 4.34 -35.33 17.34
N CYS A 103 5.15 -35.47 16.30
CA CYS A 103 5.66 -34.33 15.55
C CYS A 103 4.60 -33.84 14.57
N VAL A 104 4.24 -32.56 14.70
CA VAL A 104 3.26 -31.85 13.88
C VAL A 104 3.94 -30.63 13.23
N ALA A 105 3.41 -30.07 12.14
CA ALA A 105 4.11 -28.95 11.48
C ALA A 105 4.25 -27.72 12.39
N CYS A 106 3.21 -27.44 13.19
CA CYS A 106 3.14 -26.30 14.09
C CYS A 106 2.11 -26.54 15.22
N LEU A 107 2.21 -25.77 16.29
CA LEU A 107 1.25 -25.65 17.40
C LEU A 107 0.80 -24.20 17.61
N VAL A 108 1.67 -23.25 17.30
CA VAL A 108 1.41 -21.81 17.33
C VAL A 108 2.00 -21.15 16.09
N ASP A 109 1.53 -19.95 15.76
CA ASP A 109 1.96 -19.21 14.56
C ASP A 109 3.48 -18.96 14.53
N GLY A 110 4.10 -18.81 15.70
CA GLY A 110 5.56 -18.63 15.84
C GLY A 110 6.41 -19.87 15.51
N ASP A 111 5.79 -21.03 15.27
CA ASP A 111 6.49 -22.24 14.81
C ASP A 111 6.72 -22.23 13.29
N CYS A 112 6.00 -21.37 12.56
CA CYS A 112 6.08 -21.26 11.11
C CYS A 112 7.11 -20.21 10.69
N GLU A 113 7.96 -20.54 9.72
CA GLU A 113 8.99 -19.63 9.16
C GLU A 113 8.38 -18.61 8.17
N GLY A 114 7.21 -18.06 8.52
CA GLY A 114 6.31 -17.27 7.68
C GLY A 114 4.89 -17.83 7.68
N GLY A 115 3.89 -16.95 7.63
CA GLY A 115 2.47 -17.33 7.72
C GLY A 115 2.01 -17.63 9.15
N VAL A 116 1.04 -18.53 9.27
CA VAL A 116 0.34 -18.87 10.52
C VAL A 116 0.10 -20.37 10.65
N CYS A 117 -0.17 -20.83 11.86
CA CYS A 117 -0.49 -22.23 12.11
C CYS A 117 -2.00 -22.47 11.95
N LEU A 118 -2.37 -23.26 10.94
CA LEU A 118 -3.70 -23.82 10.83
C LEU A 118 -3.77 -25.09 11.68
N VAL A 119 -4.38 -24.96 12.87
CA VAL A 119 -4.58 -26.07 13.81
C VAL A 119 -5.86 -26.81 13.47
N ASP A 120 -5.77 -28.13 13.28
CA ASP A 120 -6.92 -29.02 13.15
C ASP A 120 -7.31 -29.57 14.53
N GLU A 121 -8.43 -29.09 15.08
CA GLU A 121 -8.95 -29.55 16.39
C GLU A 121 -9.34 -31.04 16.42
N ALA A 122 -9.55 -31.67 15.26
CA ALA A 122 -9.94 -33.08 15.16
C ALA A 122 -8.75 -34.03 15.03
N ASP A 123 -7.67 -33.60 14.37
CA ASP A 123 -6.43 -34.36 14.22
C ASP A 123 -5.19 -33.44 14.10
N PRO A 124 -4.42 -33.24 15.19
CA PRO A 124 -3.22 -32.41 15.18
C PRO A 124 -2.15 -32.81 14.16
N ALA A 125 -2.18 -34.05 13.63
CA ALA A 125 -1.28 -34.45 12.55
C ALA A 125 -1.54 -33.71 11.23
N ASN A 126 -2.72 -33.09 11.07
CA ASN A 126 -3.05 -32.23 9.94
C ASN A 126 -2.64 -30.76 10.15
N ASN A 127 -2.08 -30.38 11.31
CA ASN A 127 -1.61 -29.02 11.54
C ASN A 127 -0.60 -28.63 10.47
N ALA A 128 -0.81 -27.46 9.85
CA ALA A 128 -0.02 -27.00 8.73
C ALA A 128 0.33 -25.51 8.87
N CYS A 129 1.57 -25.16 8.52
CA CYS A 129 1.92 -23.77 8.27
C CYS A 129 1.33 -23.33 6.92
N VAL A 130 0.48 -22.32 6.96
CA VAL A 130 -0.25 -21.77 5.82
C VAL A 130 -0.01 -20.27 5.72
N GLY A 131 -0.27 -19.66 4.56
CA GLY A 131 -0.13 -18.22 4.39
C GLY A 131 -1.15 -17.42 5.21
N CYS A 132 -2.33 -17.99 5.45
CA CYS A 132 -3.46 -17.36 6.14
C CYS A 132 -4.45 -18.40 6.67
N ARG A 133 -5.25 -18.02 7.68
CA ARG A 133 -6.46 -18.69 8.18
C ARG A 133 -7.72 -17.99 7.70
N ASP A 134 -7.67 -16.66 7.63
CA ASP A 134 -8.73 -15.78 7.14
C ASP A 134 -8.14 -14.53 6.47
N ASP A 135 -9.02 -13.72 5.88
CA ASP A 135 -8.66 -12.54 5.08
C ASP A 135 -7.84 -11.49 5.88
N SER A 136 -7.97 -11.43 7.21
CA SER A 136 -7.29 -10.40 8.02
C SER A 136 -5.77 -10.57 8.09
N GLU A 137 -5.26 -11.73 7.70
CA GLU A 137 -3.83 -12.03 7.63
C GLU A 137 -3.23 -11.74 6.24
N CYS A 138 -4.08 -11.47 5.25
CA CYS A 138 -3.71 -11.17 3.88
C CYS A 138 -3.61 -9.65 3.65
N THR A 139 -2.47 -9.05 4.05
CA THR A 139 -2.23 -7.60 3.98
C THR A 139 -1.67 -7.10 2.64
N ASP A 140 -1.49 -7.99 1.65
CA ASP A 140 -1.07 -7.62 0.30
C ASP A 140 -2.31 -7.18 -0.51
N PRO A 141 -2.37 -5.95 -1.06
CA PRO A 141 -3.53 -5.47 -1.80
C PRO A 141 -3.82 -6.30 -3.06
N ASP A 142 -2.83 -6.93 -3.69
CA ASP A 142 -3.05 -7.80 -4.86
C ASP A 142 -3.47 -9.24 -4.46
N ALA A 143 -3.51 -9.53 -3.15
CA ALA A 143 -3.81 -10.86 -2.62
C ALA A 143 -4.53 -10.81 -1.26
N ALA A 144 -5.59 -10.00 -1.11
CA ALA A 144 -6.23 -9.76 0.19
C ALA A 144 -7.23 -10.83 0.69
N ARG A 145 -7.56 -11.86 -0.11
CA ARG A 145 -8.49 -12.94 0.30
C ARG A 145 -7.73 -14.20 0.68
N CYS A 146 -8.07 -14.85 1.79
CA CYS A 146 -7.56 -16.17 2.11
C CYS A 146 -8.35 -17.27 1.39
N ASP A 147 -7.71 -17.96 0.44
CA ASP A 147 -8.27 -19.13 -0.26
C ASP A 147 -7.46 -20.39 0.04
N ALA A 148 -8.09 -21.37 0.69
CA ALA A 148 -7.49 -22.67 1.04
C ALA A 148 -6.10 -22.58 1.73
N GLY A 149 -5.90 -21.56 2.58
CA GLY A 149 -4.64 -21.32 3.30
C GLY A 149 -3.58 -20.54 2.51
N THR A 150 -3.95 -19.95 1.37
CA THR A 150 -3.07 -19.09 0.55
C THR A 150 -3.77 -17.77 0.24
N CYS A 151 -3.07 -16.65 0.43
CA CYS A 151 -3.57 -15.34 0.04
C CYS A 151 -3.74 -15.25 -1.50
N ALA A 152 -4.86 -14.68 -1.93
CA ALA A 152 -5.34 -14.67 -3.30
C ALA A 152 -6.08 -13.35 -3.62
N PRO A 153 -6.23 -12.97 -4.90
CA PRO A 153 -6.91 -11.74 -5.31
C PRO A 153 -8.30 -11.60 -4.71
N CYS A 154 -8.69 -10.39 -4.32
CA CYS A 154 -9.99 -10.13 -3.71
C CYS A 154 -11.15 -10.44 -4.67
N ASP A 155 -12.33 -10.71 -4.11
CA ASP A 155 -13.62 -10.75 -4.82
C ASP A 155 -14.72 -9.95 -4.12
N ASP A 156 -14.48 -9.44 -2.91
CA ASP A 156 -15.39 -8.56 -2.16
C ASP A 156 -14.58 -7.51 -1.37
N SER A 157 -15.08 -6.27 -1.33
CA SER A 157 -14.41 -5.16 -0.65
C SER A 157 -14.17 -5.39 0.85
N ALA A 158 -14.92 -6.28 1.52
CA ALA A 158 -14.68 -6.63 2.92
C ALA A 158 -13.26 -7.18 3.18
N GLN A 159 -12.67 -7.87 2.19
CA GLN A 159 -11.31 -8.42 2.27
C GLN A 159 -10.24 -7.32 2.31
N CYS A 160 -10.52 -6.15 1.74
CA CYS A 160 -9.52 -5.09 1.57
C CYS A 160 -9.21 -4.30 2.86
N THR A 161 -10.04 -4.45 3.90
CA THR A 161 -9.98 -3.68 5.15
C THR A 161 -8.58 -3.62 5.77
N GLU A 162 -7.84 -4.75 5.81
CA GLU A 162 -6.50 -4.83 6.42
C GLU A 162 -5.37 -4.45 5.46
N ALA A 163 -5.62 -4.42 4.15
CA ALA A 163 -4.68 -3.89 3.14
C ALA A 163 -4.64 -2.35 3.11
N GLY A 164 -5.46 -1.68 3.93
CA GLY A 164 -5.58 -0.21 3.98
C GLY A 164 -6.41 0.39 2.84
N ALA A 165 -7.06 -0.46 2.04
CA ALA A 165 -7.84 -0.12 0.87
C ALA A 165 -9.33 -0.42 1.12
N GLY A 166 -10.24 0.44 0.64
CA GLY A 166 -11.67 0.31 0.94
C GLY A 166 -12.44 -0.59 -0.04
N VAL A 167 -11.88 -0.85 -1.22
CA VAL A 167 -12.63 -1.32 -2.38
C VAL A 167 -11.88 -2.45 -3.10
N CYS A 168 -12.56 -3.55 -3.41
CA CYS A 168 -12.01 -4.58 -4.28
C CYS A 168 -12.33 -4.25 -5.75
N SER A 169 -11.29 -3.90 -6.53
CA SER A 169 -11.44 -3.54 -7.94
C SER A 169 -10.54 -4.40 -8.82
N ALA A 170 -11.16 -5.14 -9.76
CA ALA A 170 -10.49 -6.08 -10.67
C ALA A 170 -9.60 -7.17 -10.03
N GLY A 171 -9.76 -7.45 -8.73
CA GLY A 171 -8.97 -8.43 -7.97
C GLY A 171 -7.91 -7.82 -7.05
N SER A 172 -7.67 -6.51 -7.16
CA SER A 172 -6.77 -5.75 -6.28
C SER A 172 -7.56 -4.84 -5.34
N CYS A 173 -7.06 -4.67 -4.13
CA CYS A 173 -7.61 -3.75 -3.16
C CYS A 173 -7.08 -2.34 -3.39
N VAL A 174 -7.99 -1.41 -3.63
CA VAL A 174 -7.73 0.01 -3.92
C VAL A 174 -8.50 0.91 -2.96
N GLU A 175 -8.10 2.18 -2.86
CA GLU A 175 -8.82 3.10 -1.97
C GLU A 175 -10.21 3.42 -2.52
N CYS A 176 -10.36 3.49 -3.83
CA CYS A 176 -11.61 3.81 -4.51
C CYS A 176 -11.59 3.38 -5.99
N ASP A 177 -12.78 3.32 -6.61
CA ASP A 177 -12.93 3.28 -8.06
C ASP A 177 -14.14 4.11 -8.52
N ALA A 178 -14.58 3.93 -9.77
CA ALA A 178 -15.70 4.68 -10.34
C ALA A 178 -17.08 4.27 -9.78
N ASP A 179 -17.21 3.07 -9.20
CA ASP A 179 -18.44 2.55 -8.62
C ASP A 179 -18.50 2.79 -7.09
N ASP A 180 -17.36 2.75 -6.38
CA ASP A 180 -17.25 3.03 -4.95
C ASP A 180 -16.14 4.05 -4.61
N GLU A 181 -16.58 5.28 -4.27
CA GLU A 181 -15.73 6.35 -3.71
C GLU A 181 -15.97 6.57 -2.20
N SER A 182 -16.68 5.66 -1.51
CA SER A 182 -17.16 5.91 -0.14
C SER A 182 -16.04 6.05 0.90
N ALA A 183 -14.89 5.41 0.66
CA ALA A 183 -13.69 5.54 1.49
C ALA A 183 -13.09 6.96 1.46
N CYS A 184 -13.25 7.72 0.36
CA CYS A 184 -12.71 9.08 0.23
C CYS A 184 -13.53 10.15 0.99
N GLY A 185 -14.71 9.80 1.52
CA GLY A 185 -15.51 10.68 2.37
C GLY A 185 -16.00 11.95 1.67
N SER A 186 -15.32 13.08 1.91
CA SER A 186 -15.61 14.38 1.30
C SER A 186 -14.88 14.64 -0.02
N ASP A 187 -13.79 13.92 -0.22
CA ASP A 187 -12.82 14.17 -1.28
C ASP A 187 -13.05 13.19 -2.43
N VAL A 188 -12.47 13.49 -3.59
CA VAL A 188 -12.74 12.71 -4.82
C VAL A 188 -11.74 11.60 -5.03
N CYS A 189 -12.20 10.51 -5.64
CA CYS A 189 -11.33 9.49 -6.18
C CYS A 189 -10.59 10.01 -7.43
N ASP A 190 -9.30 9.75 -7.54
CA ASP A 190 -8.65 9.67 -8.86
C ASP A 190 -8.90 8.25 -9.38
N VAL A 191 -9.85 8.09 -10.29
CA VAL A 191 -10.26 6.76 -10.79
C VAL A 191 -9.19 6.11 -11.69
N ALA A 192 -8.18 6.86 -12.16
CA ALA A 192 -7.07 6.32 -12.92
C ALA A 192 -5.88 5.89 -12.04
N ALA A 193 -5.67 6.57 -10.90
CA ALA A 193 -4.72 6.15 -9.87
C ALA A 193 -5.31 5.15 -8.86
N GLN A 194 -6.66 5.06 -8.79
CA GLN A 194 -7.43 4.28 -7.82
C GLN A 194 -7.15 4.67 -6.35
N THR A 195 -6.89 5.97 -6.14
CA THR A 195 -6.53 6.59 -4.85
C THR A 195 -7.42 7.78 -4.54
N CYS A 196 -7.72 8.01 -3.27
CA CYS A 196 -8.39 9.22 -2.81
C CYS A 196 -7.45 10.43 -2.91
N THR A 197 -8.00 11.57 -3.32
CA THR A 197 -7.27 12.84 -3.41
C THR A 197 -7.48 13.72 -2.17
N ASP A 198 -6.67 14.77 -2.02
CA ASP A 198 -6.94 15.87 -1.07
C ASP A 198 -7.95 16.92 -1.63
N THR A 199 -8.68 16.60 -2.72
CA THR A 199 -9.55 17.57 -3.42
C THR A 199 -11.03 17.34 -3.08
N PRO A 200 -11.71 18.30 -2.42
CA PRO A 200 -13.11 18.13 -2.07
C PRO A 200 -14.03 18.17 -3.29
N ALA A 201 -15.08 17.34 -3.28
CA ALA A 201 -16.06 17.30 -4.35
C ALA A 201 -16.74 18.66 -4.60
N GLY A 202 -17.03 18.98 -5.87
CA GLY A 202 -17.74 20.18 -6.30
C GLY A 202 -16.93 21.48 -6.30
N THR A 203 -15.63 21.43 -6.00
CA THR A 203 -14.80 22.64 -5.82
C THR A 203 -14.17 23.18 -7.10
N THR A 204 -13.98 22.34 -8.12
CA THR A 204 -13.14 22.66 -9.28
C THR A 204 -13.88 23.49 -10.33
N GLY A 205 -13.23 24.58 -10.76
CA GLY A 205 -13.73 25.60 -11.68
C GLY A 205 -13.95 25.09 -13.11
N LEU A 206 -14.50 25.93 -13.99
CA LEU A 206 -14.48 25.63 -15.44
C LEU A 206 -13.06 25.69 -15.96
N CYS A 207 -12.73 24.85 -16.94
CA CYS A 207 -11.41 24.83 -17.55
C CYS A 207 -10.25 24.68 -16.55
N GLN A 208 -10.51 23.96 -15.46
CA GLN A 208 -9.49 23.51 -14.53
C GLN A 208 -9.36 21.98 -14.69
N PRO A 209 -8.14 21.43 -14.54
CA PRO A 209 -7.90 20.00 -14.68
C PRO A 209 -8.60 19.20 -13.59
N CYS A 210 -8.98 17.97 -13.91
CA CYS A 210 -9.73 17.10 -13.00
C CYS A 210 -9.44 15.61 -13.19
N VAL A 211 -9.76 14.82 -12.16
CA VAL A 211 -9.55 13.35 -12.12
C VAL A 211 -10.83 12.55 -11.79
N SER A 212 -11.94 13.22 -11.49
CA SER A 212 -13.28 12.63 -11.33
C SER A 212 -14.37 13.66 -11.65
N ASP A 213 -15.52 13.22 -12.16
CA ASP A 213 -16.66 14.09 -12.43
C ASP A 213 -17.15 14.83 -11.17
N ARG A 214 -17.06 14.17 -10.02
CA ARG A 214 -17.44 14.75 -8.72
C ARG A 214 -16.54 15.89 -8.28
N GLN A 215 -15.35 16.06 -8.87
CA GLN A 215 -14.44 17.16 -8.56
C GLN A 215 -15.00 18.51 -9.06
N CYS A 216 -15.72 18.47 -10.18
CA CYS A 216 -16.22 19.65 -10.86
C CYS A 216 -17.43 20.27 -10.14
N SER A 217 -17.50 21.61 -10.10
CA SER A 217 -18.68 22.29 -9.53
C SER A 217 -19.99 21.93 -10.24
N PRO A 218 -21.15 22.05 -9.57
CA PRO A 218 -22.45 21.61 -10.09
C PRO A 218 -22.76 22.05 -11.53
N GLY A 219 -23.33 21.12 -12.31
CA GLY A 219 -23.63 21.30 -13.73
C GLY A 219 -22.47 21.00 -14.69
N ARG A 220 -21.32 20.58 -14.17
CA ARG A 220 -20.12 20.24 -14.96
C ARG A 220 -19.78 18.76 -14.84
N VAL A 221 -18.92 18.30 -15.74
CA VAL A 221 -18.31 16.96 -15.75
C VAL A 221 -16.84 17.09 -16.10
N CYS A 222 -16.05 16.09 -15.71
CA CYS A 222 -14.64 15.96 -16.04
C CYS A 222 -14.51 15.27 -17.40
N ALA A 223 -14.30 16.06 -18.45
CA ALA A 223 -14.37 15.59 -19.82
C ALA A 223 -13.03 15.73 -20.56
N PRO A 224 -12.68 14.78 -21.45
CA PRO A 224 -11.43 14.83 -22.22
C PRO A 224 -11.44 16.00 -23.21
N MET A 225 -10.39 16.83 -23.18
CA MET A 225 -10.15 17.88 -24.14
C MET A 225 -9.13 17.42 -25.20
N THR A 226 -9.54 17.52 -26.46
CA THR A 226 -8.68 17.23 -27.61
C THR A 226 -8.69 18.42 -28.55
N PHE A 227 -7.53 18.96 -28.90
CA PHE A 227 -7.39 20.12 -29.77
C PHE A 227 -6.39 19.82 -30.90
N GLU A 228 -6.79 20.05 -32.15
CA GLU A 228 -6.05 19.69 -33.39
C GLU A 228 -5.54 18.22 -33.47
N GLY A 229 -6.11 17.31 -32.67
CA GLY A 229 -5.68 15.90 -32.59
C GLY A 229 -4.68 15.62 -31.45
N THR A 230 -4.24 16.64 -30.73
CA THR A 230 -3.50 16.54 -29.46
C THR A 230 -4.49 16.27 -28.33
N ASP A 231 -4.16 15.32 -27.46
CA ASP A 231 -4.86 15.09 -26.20
C ASP A 231 -4.26 15.98 -25.12
N LEU A 232 -5.11 16.73 -24.42
CA LEU A 232 -4.74 17.68 -23.38
C LEU A 232 -5.15 17.18 -21.98
N GLY A 233 -5.72 15.98 -21.87
CA GLY A 233 -6.24 15.44 -20.63
C GLY A 233 -7.67 15.91 -20.34
N HIS A 234 -8.03 15.92 -19.05
CA HIS A 234 -9.42 16.08 -18.61
C HIS A 234 -9.64 17.40 -17.87
N PHE A 235 -10.71 18.11 -18.26
CA PHE A 235 -11.07 19.40 -17.70
C PHE A 235 -12.55 19.45 -17.31
N CYS A 236 -12.84 20.23 -16.28
CA CYS A 236 -14.21 20.50 -15.87
C CYS A 236 -14.93 21.39 -16.89
N LEU A 237 -15.84 20.78 -17.66
CA LEU A 237 -16.63 21.43 -18.71
C LEU A 237 -18.12 21.33 -18.39
N TRP A 238 -18.90 22.28 -18.91
CA TRP A 238 -20.35 22.31 -18.70
C TRP A 238 -21.05 21.12 -19.37
N ARG A 239 -22.00 20.49 -18.69
CA ARG A 239 -23.01 19.65 -19.36
C ARG A 239 -24.02 20.54 -20.08
N GLN A 240 -24.47 20.17 -21.28
CA GLN A 240 -25.48 20.95 -22.00
C GLN A 240 -26.82 21.00 -21.26
N ASP A 241 -27.18 19.94 -20.53
CA ASP A 241 -28.42 19.82 -19.76
C ASP A 241 -28.36 20.49 -18.37
N ALA A 242 -27.22 21.08 -18.00
CA ALA A 242 -27.08 21.82 -16.75
C ALA A 242 -28.05 23.00 -16.67
N THR A 243 -28.77 23.11 -15.54
CA THR A 243 -29.76 24.17 -15.31
C THR A 243 -29.11 25.54 -15.11
N GLU A 244 -27.91 25.57 -14.53
CA GLU A 244 -27.07 26.76 -14.42
C GLU A 244 -26.04 26.75 -15.56
N GLY A 245 -25.71 27.93 -16.10
CA GLY A 245 -24.88 28.04 -17.30
C GLY A 245 -25.68 27.75 -18.58
N PRO A 246 -25.47 26.62 -19.28
CA PRO A 246 -26.04 26.40 -20.62
C PRO A 246 -27.57 26.39 -20.67
N ALA A 247 -28.26 25.89 -19.63
CA ALA A 247 -29.72 25.78 -19.61
C ALA A 247 -30.32 25.12 -20.88
N GLY A 248 -29.67 24.07 -21.40
CA GLY A 248 -30.03 23.36 -22.63
C GLY A 248 -29.32 23.84 -23.91
N SER A 249 -28.54 24.93 -23.87
CA SER A 249 -27.83 25.45 -25.05
C SER A 249 -26.45 26.02 -24.71
N CYS A 250 -25.41 25.46 -25.35
CA CYS A 250 -24.02 25.91 -25.19
C CYS A 250 -23.80 27.37 -25.62
N LEU A 251 -24.64 27.91 -26.50
CA LEU A 251 -24.63 29.32 -26.91
C LEU A 251 -24.96 30.29 -25.77
N ASN A 252 -25.53 29.81 -24.66
CA ASN A 252 -25.79 30.63 -23.47
C ASN A 252 -24.54 30.83 -22.59
N THR A 253 -23.45 30.12 -22.88
CA THR A 253 -22.20 30.15 -22.09
C THR A 253 -20.94 30.44 -22.93
N PRO A 254 -20.81 31.58 -23.64
CA PRO A 254 -19.55 31.97 -24.27
C PRO A 254 -18.37 31.95 -23.27
N PRO A 255 -17.20 31.39 -23.62
CA PRO A 255 -16.78 30.91 -24.94
C PRO A 255 -17.07 29.42 -25.22
N TYR A 256 -17.79 28.73 -24.34
CA TYR A 256 -18.09 27.28 -24.42
C TYR A 256 -19.21 26.96 -25.42
N ALA A 257 -19.16 27.54 -26.62
CA ALA A 257 -20.24 27.45 -27.62
C ALA A 257 -20.29 26.10 -28.36
N GLN A 258 -19.19 25.33 -28.39
CA GLN A 258 -19.09 24.11 -29.19
C GLN A 258 -19.72 22.90 -28.47
N ILE A 259 -20.75 22.34 -29.09
CA ILE A 259 -21.41 21.12 -28.63
C ILE A 259 -20.52 19.90 -28.96
N ARG A 260 -20.21 19.08 -27.96
CA ARG A 260 -19.66 17.71 -28.16
C ARG A 260 -20.62 16.72 -27.51
N ALA A 261 -21.22 15.86 -28.33
CA ALA A 261 -22.13 14.80 -27.89
C ALA A 261 -21.38 13.48 -27.69
N ASP A 262 -22.02 12.54 -26.99
CA ASP A 262 -21.55 11.16 -26.77
C ASP A 262 -20.11 11.08 -26.21
N ILE A 263 -19.75 12.02 -25.32
CA ILE A 263 -18.45 12.05 -24.65
C ILE A 263 -18.49 11.16 -23.41
N THR A 264 -17.61 10.17 -23.35
CA THR A 264 -17.29 9.45 -22.11
C THR A 264 -16.52 10.38 -21.18
N THR A 265 -17.03 10.57 -19.97
CA THR A 265 -16.40 11.36 -18.92
C THR A 265 -15.37 10.53 -18.14
N MET A 266 -14.62 11.18 -17.24
CA MET A 266 -13.60 10.50 -16.43
C MET A 266 -14.20 9.39 -15.55
N SER A 267 -15.42 9.58 -15.04
CA SER A 267 -16.16 8.56 -14.26
C SER A 267 -16.89 7.52 -15.13
N GLY A 268 -16.65 7.48 -16.45
CA GLY A 268 -17.23 6.50 -17.38
C GLY A 268 -18.65 6.81 -17.88
N ASP A 269 -19.29 7.86 -17.36
CA ASP A 269 -20.61 8.31 -17.78
C ASP A 269 -20.59 8.87 -19.22
N THR A 270 -21.72 8.86 -19.91
CA THR A 270 -21.85 9.48 -21.25
C THR A 270 -22.63 10.78 -21.19
N ALA A 271 -22.01 11.89 -21.62
CA ALA A 271 -22.59 13.23 -21.57
C ALA A 271 -22.52 13.98 -22.91
N THR A 272 -23.44 14.93 -23.08
CA THR A 272 -23.28 16.00 -24.08
C THR A 272 -22.80 17.27 -23.36
N ILE A 273 -21.67 17.79 -23.79
CA ILE A 273 -20.96 18.89 -23.14
C ILE A 273 -20.89 20.14 -24.02
N CYS A 274 -20.71 21.27 -23.35
CA CYS A 274 -20.40 22.56 -23.94
C CYS A 274 -18.90 22.82 -23.76
N SER A 275 -18.21 22.97 -24.87
CA SER A 275 -16.75 22.97 -24.98
C SER A 275 -16.27 24.16 -25.80
N LEU A 276 -14.96 24.37 -25.82
CA LEU A 276 -14.28 25.37 -26.62
C LEU A 276 -14.07 24.86 -28.04
N GLY A 277 -14.21 25.74 -29.04
CA GLY A 277 -14.11 25.36 -30.46
C GLY A 277 -12.80 25.75 -31.15
N LEU A 278 -12.18 26.85 -30.71
CA LEU A 278 -11.01 27.47 -31.38
C LEU A 278 -9.81 27.66 -30.43
N THR A 279 -9.97 27.34 -29.15
CA THR A 279 -9.01 27.59 -28.06
C THR A 279 -9.07 26.42 -27.08
N THR A 280 -8.02 26.23 -26.29
CA THR A 280 -7.99 25.26 -25.18
C THR A 280 -8.36 25.92 -23.85
N CYS A 281 -8.39 25.13 -22.78
CA CYS A 281 -8.57 25.66 -21.42
C CYS A 281 -7.36 26.46 -20.93
N ASP A 282 -6.14 26.05 -21.26
CA ASP A 282 -4.90 26.75 -20.91
C ASP A 282 -4.86 28.14 -21.56
N ALA A 283 -5.06 28.22 -22.89
CA ALA A 283 -5.17 29.50 -23.61
C ALA A 283 -6.31 30.39 -23.09
N LEU A 284 -7.41 29.76 -22.66
CA LEU A 284 -8.53 30.47 -22.07
C LEU A 284 -8.21 31.03 -20.69
N GLU A 285 -7.41 30.36 -19.86
CA GLU A 285 -6.96 30.87 -18.56
C GLU A 285 -5.84 31.92 -18.68
N ASP A 286 -4.95 31.79 -19.68
CA ASP A 286 -3.96 32.80 -20.05
C ASP A 286 -4.60 34.11 -20.54
N PHE A 287 -5.80 34.03 -21.13
CA PHE A 287 -6.58 35.16 -21.65
C PHE A 287 -6.60 36.35 -20.67
N ARG A 288 -5.82 37.39 -21.01
CA ARG A 288 -5.54 38.59 -20.22
C ARG A 288 -4.85 38.41 -18.87
N SER A 289 -4.69 37.20 -18.35
CA SER A 289 -3.98 36.95 -17.09
C SER A 289 -2.47 37.00 -17.32
N VAL A 290 -2.02 36.52 -18.48
CA VAL A 290 -0.63 36.53 -18.93
C VAL A 290 -0.34 37.76 -19.82
N ASP A 291 0.75 38.44 -19.49
CA ASP A 291 1.43 39.41 -20.35
C ASP A 291 2.45 38.66 -21.21
N CYS A 292 2.43 38.87 -22.53
CA CYS A 292 3.33 38.22 -23.48
C CYS A 292 4.34 39.22 -24.06
N THR A 293 5.44 38.72 -24.62
CA THR A 293 6.61 39.51 -24.99
C THR A 293 6.52 40.02 -26.43
N GLU A 294 6.25 39.14 -27.41
CA GLU A 294 6.28 39.48 -28.84
C GLU A 294 4.90 39.32 -29.49
N PRO A 295 4.25 40.40 -29.96
CA PRO A 295 2.90 40.31 -30.51
C PRO A 295 2.95 39.57 -31.84
N GLY A 296 2.16 38.51 -31.96
CA GLY A 296 2.14 37.67 -33.14
C GLY A 296 1.61 38.37 -34.38
N THR A 297 1.77 37.68 -35.50
CA THR A 297 1.42 38.12 -36.85
C THR A 297 0.20 37.35 -37.37
N ALA A 298 0.04 37.33 -38.70
CA ALA A 298 -0.94 36.50 -39.42
C ALA A 298 -0.38 35.15 -39.89
N VAL A 299 0.94 34.94 -39.77
CA VAL A 299 1.64 33.70 -40.20
C VAL A 299 2.11 32.89 -39.00
N ASP A 300 2.36 33.58 -37.90
CA ASP A 300 2.94 33.08 -36.66
C ASP A 300 2.28 33.91 -35.54
N PRO A 301 1.18 33.44 -34.93
CA PRO A 301 0.30 34.25 -34.09
C PRO A 301 0.73 34.31 -32.61
N ASP A 302 1.67 33.46 -32.21
CA ASP A 302 2.38 33.53 -30.94
C ASP A 302 3.81 32.97 -31.08
N PRO A 303 4.78 33.80 -31.56
CA PRO A 303 6.11 33.34 -31.98
C PRO A 303 7.02 32.83 -30.85
N LEU A 304 6.54 32.87 -29.61
CA LEU A 304 7.27 32.45 -28.41
C LEU A 304 6.55 31.35 -27.61
N ASP A 305 5.39 30.86 -28.08
CA ASP A 305 4.55 29.89 -27.36
C ASP A 305 4.27 30.32 -25.89
N GLU A 306 3.94 31.61 -25.69
CA GLU A 306 3.68 32.24 -24.39
C GLU A 306 2.18 32.25 -24.00
N CYS A 307 1.28 31.92 -24.94
CA CYS A 307 -0.16 32.04 -24.81
C CYS A 307 -0.86 30.73 -25.22
N GLY A 308 -1.26 29.92 -24.25
CA GLY A 308 -1.93 28.65 -24.50
C GLY A 308 -1.02 27.44 -24.51
N VAL A 309 -1.37 26.43 -25.31
CA VAL A 309 -0.62 25.18 -25.39
C VAL A 309 0.46 25.32 -26.48
N PRO A 310 1.76 25.18 -26.14
CA PRO A 310 2.85 25.35 -27.10
C PRO A 310 2.67 24.53 -28.39
N GLY A 311 2.73 25.22 -29.53
CA GLY A 311 2.59 24.64 -30.86
C GLY A 311 1.16 24.33 -31.33
N LEU A 312 0.11 24.82 -30.66
CA LEU A 312 -1.30 24.60 -31.07
C LEU A 312 -2.03 25.85 -31.61
N ASP A 313 -1.40 27.04 -31.67
CA ASP A 313 -2.01 28.30 -32.15
C ASP A 313 -3.38 28.63 -31.50
N ASP A 314 -3.60 28.14 -30.27
CA ASP A 314 -4.86 28.16 -29.54
C ASP A 314 -5.02 29.41 -28.65
N GLY A 315 -3.90 30.03 -28.27
CA GLY A 315 -3.81 31.41 -27.81
C GLY A 315 -3.01 32.28 -28.78
N LEU A 316 -3.12 33.60 -28.64
CA LEU A 316 -2.50 34.59 -29.54
C LEU A 316 -1.92 35.73 -28.70
N CYS A 317 -0.67 36.14 -28.95
CA CYS A 317 -0.11 37.32 -28.30
C CYS A 317 -0.52 38.61 -29.06
N ARG A 318 -1.24 39.54 -28.41
CA ARG A 318 -1.74 40.78 -29.05
C ARG A 318 -1.54 42.04 -28.20
N THR A 319 -1.19 43.16 -28.85
CA THR A 319 -1.12 44.48 -28.21
C THR A 319 -2.52 45.03 -27.91
N LEU A 320 -2.90 45.19 -26.64
CA LEU A 320 -4.24 45.63 -26.26
C LEU A 320 -4.33 47.12 -25.88
N ASP A 321 -3.27 47.72 -25.32
CA ASP A 321 -3.30 49.09 -24.78
C ASP A 321 -2.11 49.96 -25.24
N ALA A 322 -1.68 49.77 -26.50
CA ALA A 322 -0.59 50.48 -27.18
C ALA A 322 0.83 50.32 -26.60
N VAL A 323 0.98 49.70 -25.42
CA VAL A 323 2.30 49.43 -24.79
C VAL A 323 2.41 48.03 -24.17
N THR A 324 1.32 47.35 -23.87
CA THR A 324 1.30 46.00 -23.30
C THR A 324 0.75 44.99 -24.32
N ASN A 325 1.46 43.89 -24.51
CA ASN A 325 0.94 42.71 -25.20
C ASN A 325 0.40 41.73 -24.17
N ARG A 326 -0.76 41.14 -24.43
CA ARG A 326 -1.40 40.14 -23.58
C ARG A 326 -1.88 38.97 -24.42
N CYS A 327 -1.95 37.82 -23.76
CA CYS A 327 -2.59 36.66 -24.34
C CYS A 327 -4.09 36.92 -24.56
N THR A 328 -4.54 36.59 -25.76
CA THR A 328 -5.94 36.52 -26.15
C THR A 328 -6.19 35.19 -26.85
N ILE A 329 -7.45 34.92 -27.22
CA ILE A 329 -7.88 33.70 -27.89
C ILE A 329 -8.41 34.01 -29.30
N PRO A 330 -8.27 33.10 -30.26
CA PRO A 330 -8.83 33.23 -31.59
C PRO A 330 -10.37 33.17 -31.56
N CYS A 331 -11.01 33.79 -32.55
CA CYS A 331 -12.47 33.81 -32.64
C CYS A 331 -12.95 33.87 -34.10
N LEU A 332 -14.15 33.37 -34.35
CA LEU A 332 -14.92 33.58 -35.58
C LEU A 332 -16.16 34.45 -35.32
N SER A 333 -16.72 34.41 -34.12
CA SER A 333 -17.81 35.27 -33.67
C SER A 333 -17.74 35.58 -32.17
N ASN A 334 -18.68 36.39 -31.66
CA ASN A 334 -18.66 36.81 -30.24
C ASN A 334 -18.91 35.65 -29.27
N GLU A 335 -19.52 34.57 -29.75
CA GLU A 335 -19.79 33.33 -29.03
C GLU A 335 -18.51 32.56 -28.65
N ASP A 336 -17.39 32.81 -29.34
CA ASP A 336 -16.06 32.25 -29.04
C ASP A 336 -15.32 33.06 -27.96
N CYS A 337 -15.85 34.20 -27.52
CA CYS A 337 -15.20 35.10 -26.56
C CYS A 337 -15.76 34.97 -25.14
N ARG A 338 -14.92 35.18 -24.11
CA ARG A 338 -15.40 35.33 -22.73
C ARG A 338 -16.43 36.47 -22.65
N THR A 339 -17.48 36.30 -21.83
CA THR A 339 -18.48 37.35 -21.57
C THR A 339 -17.83 38.71 -21.26
N GLY A 340 -18.17 39.72 -22.07
CA GLY A 340 -17.60 41.07 -21.97
C GLY A 340 -16.45 41.35 -22.94
N ALA A 341 -16.03 40.38 -23.73
CA ALA A 341 -15.19 40.55 -24.91
C ALA A 341 -16.02 40.44 -26.21
N THR A 342 -15.50 41.01 -27.29
CA THR A 342 -16.03 40.91 -28.66
C THR A 342 -15.00 40.28 -29.60
N CYS A 343 -15.44 39.68 -30.70
CA CYS A 343 -14.53 39.15 -31.70
C CYS A 343 -14.11 40.25 -32.69
N ASN A 344 -12.81 40.59 -32.73
CA ASN A 344 -12.25 41.50 -33.71
C ASN A 344 -11.98 40.78 -35.03
N THR A 345 -13.01 40.70 -35.87
CA THR A 345 -12.96 40.11 -37.22
C THR A 345 -12.28 41.00 -38.28
N GLY A 346 -11.74 42.16 -37.87
CA GLY A 346 -10.95 43.06 -38.74
C GLY A 346 -9.47 42.69 -38.85
N GLU A 347 -9.00 41.75 -38.02
CA GLU A 347 -7.60 41.34 -37.89
C GLU A 347 -7.43 39.86 -38.27
N THR A 348 -6.19 39.43 -38.54
CA THR A 348 -5.87 38.07 -38.99
C THR A 348 -4.67 37.46 -38.22
N PRO A 349 -4.83 36.29 -37.56
CA PRO A 349 -6.11 35.71 -37.14
C PRO A 349 -6.93 36.67 -36.26
N SER A 350 -8.25 36.58 -36.40
CA SER A 350 -9.24 37.32 -35.61
C SER A 350 -9.18 36.86 -34.15
N TYR A 351 -9.35 37.79 -33.22
CA TYR A 351 -9.13 37.55 -31.79
C TYR A 351 -10.12 38.28 -30.90
N CYS A 352 -10.29 37.80 -29.67
CA CYS A 352 -11.18 38.42 -28.69
C CYS A 352 -10.58 39.71 -28.10
N ASN A 353 -11.23 40.85 -28.30
CA ASN A 353 -10.88 42.15 -27.72
C ASN A 353 -11.93 42.60 -26.68
N LEU A 354 -11.67 43.68 -25.96
CA LEU A 354 -12.59 44.31 -24.99
C LEU A 354 -13.07 45.68 -25.50
#